data_AF-A0AAW1TKW8-F1
#
_entry.id   AF-A0AAW1TKW8-F1
#
_cell.length_a   1.000
_cell.length_b   1.000
_cell.length_c   1.000
_cell.angle_alpha   90.00
_cell.angle_beta   90.00
_cell.angle_gamma   90.00
#
_symmetry.space_group_name_H-M   'P 1'
#
loop_
_entity.id
_entity.type
_entity.pdbx_description
1 polymer ?
#
loop_
_entity_poly.entity_id
_entity_poly.type
_entity_poly.pdbx_seq_one_letter_code
_entity_poly.pdbx_strand_id
1 'polypeptide(L)'
;MIQTNKISLIGFRKNGYTAVEDVGSREACGVPFSCCKQKPNEAIKNKQCGYDVRKPGFNTLQNLNATLIINERGCLGALEDWMEKNMIPIATYIFVYFFFHILGICFAQNLRADIFAQISKWRH
;
A
#
# COMPACT_ATOMS: atom_id res chain seq x y z
N MET A 1 11.53 16.03 25.31
CA MET A 1 12.09 15.52 24.04
C MET A 1 11.02 14.64 23.42
N ILE A 2 10.56 15.01 22.23
CA ILE A 2 9.28 14.63 21.61
C ILE A 2 9.36 13.20 21.03
N GLN A 3 8.43 12.32 21.40
CA GLN A 3 7.99 11.17 20.59
C GLN A 3 6.55 10.79 21.03
N THR A 4 5.61 11.71 20.85
CA THR A 4 4.18 11.40 20.93
C THR A 4 3.71 10.87 19.58
N ASN A 5 3.19 9.64 19.61
CA ASN A 5 2.09 9.20 18.75
C ASN A 5 2.30 9.28 17.22
N LYS A 6 3.11 8.37 16.65
CA LYS A 6 2.76 7.84 15.31
C LYS A 6 1.63 6.84 15.52
N ILE A 7 0.43 7.32 15.21
CA ILE A 7 -0.86 6.66 15.25
C ILE A 7 -0.76 5.19 14.79
N SER A 8 -0.89 4.26 15.75
CA SER A 8 -1.02 2.83 15.50
C SER A 8 -2.44 2.50 15.03
N LEU A 9 -2.91 3.13 13.96
CA LEU A 9 -4.08 2.69 13.22
C LEU A 9 -3.60 1.77 12.12
N ILE A 10 -3.51 0.48 12.48
CA ILE A 10 -3.79 -0.75 11.74
C ILE A 10 -2.94 -1.82 12.43
N GLY A 11 -3.57 -2.52 13.38
CA GLY A 11 -2.94 -3.53 14.20
C GLY A 11 -2.42 -4.70 13.39
N PHE A 12 -1.11 -4.75 13.16
CA PHE A 12 -0.38 -6.00 13.30
C PHE A 12 0.39 -5.92 14.61
N ARG A 13 -0.10 -6.70 15.60
CA ARG A 13 0.59 -7.04 16.84
C ARG A 13 2.12 -7.04 16.66
N LYS A 14 2.78 -5.96 17.07
CA LYS A 14 4.11 -6.08 17.69
C LYS A 14 3.83 -6.79 19.03
N ASN A 15 4.39 -7.98 19.23
CA ASN A 15 4.19 -8.86 20.40
C ASN A 15 2.90 -9.70 20.39
N GLY A 16 2.84 -10.65 19.45
CA GLY A 16 1.83 -11.69 19.40
C GLY A 16 2.41 -13.09 19.27
N TYR A 17 3.46 -13.41 20.03
CA TYR A 17 3.75 -14.82 20.31
C TYR A 17 2.54 -15.35 21.10
N THR A 18 1.66 -16.13 20.46
CA THR A 18 1.24 -17.33 21.19
C THR A 18 2.53 -18.08 21.46
N ALA A 19 2.84 -18.30 22.74
CA ALA A 19 4.09 -18.89 23.18
C ALA A 19 4.47 -20.06 22.27
N VAL A 20 5.65 -19.97 21.63
CA VAL A 20 6.26 -21.09 20.90
C VAL A 20 6.57 -22.24 21.87
N GLU A 21 6.55 -21.95 23.17
CA GLU A 21 7.02 -22.84 24.22
C GLU A 21 6.05 -23.99 24.57
N ASP A 22 4.75 -23.88 24.25
CA ASP A 22 3.76 -24.88 24.70
C ASP A 22 3.20 -25.82 23.62
N VAL A 23 3.63 -25.69 22.36
CA VAL A 23 3.20 -26.60 21.30
C VAL A 23 4.42 -27.06 20.53
N GLY A 24 4.88 -28.28 20.80
CA GLY A 24 6.01 -28.95 20.11
C GLY A 24 5.76 -29.24 18.62
N SER A 25 4.89 -28.48 17.95
CA SER A 25 4.51 -28.66 16.57
C SER A 25 5.23 -27.64 15.68
N ARG A 26 5.76 -28.10 14.53
CA ARG A 26 6.56 -27.27 13.59
C ARG A 26 5.78 -26.11 12.98
N GLU A 27 4.45 -26.11 13.11
CA GLU A 27 3.54 -25.06 12.65
C GLU A 27 3.58 -23.79 13.52
N ALA A 28 3.98 -23.87 14.79
CA ALA A 28 3.83 -22.76 15.76
C ALA A 28 4.68 -21.53 15.41
N CYS A 29 5.76 -21.72 14.64
CA CYS A 29 6.64 -20.64 14.18
C CYS A 29 6.40 -20.26 12.71
N GLY A 30 5.27 -20.66 12.13
CA GLY A 30 5.02 -20.56 10.70
C GLY A 30 4.34 -19.26 10.23
N VAL A 31 4.38 -19.02 8.91
CA VAL A 31 3.54 -18.03 8.19
C VAL A 31 2.49 -18.73 7.32
N PRO A 32 1.33 -18.08 7.08
CA PRO A 32 0.35 -18.60 6.13
C PRO A 32 0.92 -18.65 4.71
N PHE A 33 0.40 -19.55 3.88
CA PHE A 33 0.83 -19.74 2.49
C PHE A 33 0.70 -18.49 1.60
N SER A 34 -0.14 -17.52 1.98
CA SER A 34 -0.29 -16.24 1.28
C SER A 34 0.96 -15.37 1.36
N CYS A 35 1.80 -15.59 2.37
CA CYS A 35 3.09 -14.92 2.50
C CYS A 35 4.19 -15.58 1.64
N CYS A 36 3.96 -16.73 1.01
CA CYS A 36 4.98 -17.40 0.21
C CYS A 36 4.98 -16.94 -1.25
N LYS A 37 6.16 -16.64 -1.77
CA LYS A 37 6.41 -16.32 -3.18
C LYS A 37 6.33 -17.61 -4.01
N GLN A 38 5.64 -17.55 -5.15
CA GLN A 38 5.64 -18.67 -6.10
C GLN A 38 6.94 -18.68 -6.90
N LYS A 39 7.65 -19.81 -6.93
CA LYS A 39 8.83 -19.97 -7.76
C LYS A 39 8.40 -20.24 -9.21
N PRO A 40 9.02 -19.60 -10.22
CA PRO A 40 8.58 -19.71 -11.62
C PRO A 40 8.70 -21.11 -12.22
N ASN A 41 9.47 -22.03 -11.60
CA ASN A 41 9.71 -23.39 -12.10
C ASN A 41 9.02 -24.49 -11.24
N GLU A 42 8.09 -24.13 -10.36
CA GLU A 42 7.44 -25.10 -9.46
C GLU A 42 5.96 -25.25 -9.83
N ALA A 43 5.62 -26.36 -10.49
CA ALA A 43 4.22 -26.68 -10.87
C ALA A 43 3.34 -27.06 -9.67
N ILE A 44 3.96 -27.46 -8.55
CA ILE A 44 3.28 -27.87 -7.32
C ILE A 44 3.49 -26.80 -6.25
N LYS A 45 2.41 -26.20 -5.78
CA LYS A 45 2.45 -25.15 -4.76
C LYS A 45 2.96 -25.72 -3.43
N ASN A 46 4.21 -25.40 -3.06
CA ASN A 46 4.81 -25.83 -1.81
C ASN A 46 4.12 -25.18 -0.60
N LYS A 47 3.43 -25.99 0.21
CA LYS A 47 2.75 -25.54 1.43
C LYS A 47 3.69 -25.45 2.64
N GLN A 48 4.93 -25.94 2.53
CA GLN A 48 5.92 -25.97 3.61
C GLN A 48 6.84 -24.75 3.66
N CYS A 49 6.72 -23.82 2.72
CA CYS A 49 7.52 -22.59 2.63
C CYS A 49 7.47 -21.71 3.89
N GLY A 50 6.41 -21.83 4.68
CA GLY A 50 6.15 -20.97 5.82
C GLY A 50 6.60 -21.51 7.15
N TYR A 51 7.09 -22.75 7.27
CA TYR A 51 7.41 -23.36 8.55
C TYR A 51 8.72 -22.86 9.15
N ASP A 52 8.77 -22.79 10.50
CA ASP A 52 9.98 -22.50 11.27
C ASP A 52 10.65 -21.12 11.04
N VAL A 53 10.02 -20.24 10.25
CA VAL A 53 10.57 -18.94 9.82
C VAL A 53 10.80 -17.94 10.95
N ARG A 54 10.13 -18.13 12.10
CA ARG A 54 10.25 -17.28 13.30
C ARG A 54 11.00 -17.93 14.46
N LYS A 55 11.62 -19.10 14.27
CA LYS A 55 12.40 -19.75 15.33
C LYS A 55 13.67 -18.93 15.65
N PRO A 56 13.96 -18.66 16.94
CA PRO A 56 15.21 -18.02 17.33
C PRO A 56 16.38 -18.96 16.99
N GLY A 57 17.19 -18.61 15.99
CA GLY A 57 18.30 -19.41 15.45
C GLY A 57 18.29 -19.58 13.92
N PHE A 58 17.18 -19.28 13.25
CA PHE A 58 17.03 -19.36 11.78
C PHE A 58 17.70 -18.18 11.02
N ASN A 59 18.20 -17.20 11.77
CA ASN A 59 18.32 -15.80 11.37
C ASN A 59 19.73 -15.32 10.94
N THR A 60 20.64 -16.20 10.52
CA THR A 60 21.95 -15.72 10.03
C THR A 60 22.31 -16.22 8.63
N LEU A 61 22.09 -17.51 8.31
CA LEU A 61 22.41 -18.06 6.98
C LEU A 61 21.20 -18.12 6.02
N GLN A 62 19.98 -18.24 6.55
CA GLN A 62 18.78 -18.42 5.74
C GLN A 62 18.04 -17.12 5.42
N ASN A 63 18.35 -15.99 6.08
CA ASN A 63 17.66 -14.71 5.86
C ASN A 63 17.74 -14.22 4.41
N LEU A 64 18.84 -14.52 3.71
CA LEU A 64 18.99 -14.21 2.28
C LEU A 64 18.06 -15.06 1.39
N ASN A 65 17.78 -16.30 1.79
CA ASN A 65 16.86 -17.20 1.09
C ASN A 65 15.40 -16.98 1.51
N ALA A 66 15.17 -16.51 2.75
CA ALA A 66 13.84 -16.24 3.28
C ALA A 66 13.17 -15.05 2.56
N THR A 67 13.90 -13.98 2.25
CA THR A 67 13.39 -12.86 1.43
C THR A 67 13.12 -13.26 -0.02
N LEU A 68 13.78 -14.31 -0.53
CA LEU A 68 13.53 -14.86 -1.86
C LEU A 68 12.29 -15.78 -1.91
N ILE A 69 11.92 -16.39 -0.78
CA ILE A 69 10.84 -17.38 -0.68
C ILE A 69 9.56 -16.78 -0.07
N ILE A 70 9.67 -15.71 0.72
CA ILE A 70 8.58 -15.14 1.52
C ILE A 70 8.47 -13.64 1.24
N ASN A 71 7.25 -13.13 1.24
CA ASN A 71 6.95 -11.70 1.25
C ASN A 71 7.10 -11.16 2.67
N GLU A 72 8.20 -10.47 2.96
CA GLU A 72 8.39 -9.77 4.24
C GLU A 72 7.57 -8.48 4.35
N ARG A 73 7.10 -7.95 3.21
CA ARG A 73 6.32 -6.70 3.15
C ARG A 73 4.83 -6.99 3.05
N GLY A 74 4.06 -6.37 3.95
CA GLY A 74 2.60 -6.33 3.85
C GLY A 74 2.14 -5.24 2.88
N CYS A 75 0.94 -5.41 2.32
CA CYS A 75 0.31 -4.44 1.40
C CYS A 75 0.26 -3.02 2.00
N LEU A 76 -0.08 -2.91 3.27
CA LEU A 76 -0.19 -1.62 3.94
C LEU A 76 1.16 -0.92 4.13
N GLY A 77 2.20 -1.66 4.51
CA GLY A 77 3.55 -1.09 4.64
C GLY A 77 4.11 -0.65 3.28
N ALA A 78 3.83 -1.41 2.22
CA ALA A 78 4.19 -1.00 0.86
C ALA A 78 3.43 0.25 0.40
N LEU A 79 2.17 0.41 0.81
CA LEU A 79 1.37 1.60 0.52
C LEU A 79 1.90 2.83 1.27
N GLU A 80 2.27 2.70 2.54
CA GLU A 80 2.89 3.80 3.31
C GLU A 80 4.20 4.24 2.67
N ASP A 81 5.10 3.28 2.37
CA ASP A 81 6.39 3.56 1.72
C ASP A 81 6.22 4.21 0.32
N TRP A 82 5.19 3.81 -0.43
CA TRP A 82 4.87 4.41 -1.73
C TRP A 82 4.28 5.81 -1.58
N MET A 83 3.38 6.01 -0.61
CA MET A 83 2.71 7.29 -0.36
C MET A 83 3.69 8.34 0.15
N GLU A 84 4.60 7.98 1.08
CA GLU A 84 5.65 8.89 1.56
C GLU A 84 6.55 9.39 0.42
N LYS A 85 6.84 8.54 -0.58
CA LYS A 85 7.67 8.90 -1.74
C LYS A 85 6.91 9.69 -2.80
N ASN A 86 5.61 9.45 -2.97
CA ASN A 86 4.81 10.03 -4.05
C ASN A 86 3.85 11.14 -3.60
N MET A 87 3.92 11.59 -2.35
CA MET A 87 3.02 12.61 -1.80
C MET A 87 3.03 13.91 -2.63
N ILE A 88 4.22 14.41 -2.98
CA ILE A 88 4.37 15.67 -3.73
C ILE A 88 3.76 15.58 -5.14
N PRO A 89 4.12 14.60 -6.01
CA PRO A 89 3.54 14.53 -7.35
C PRO A 89 2.02 14.31 -7.34
N ILE A 90 1.50 13.52 -6.38
CA ILE A 90 0.05 13.32 -6.23
C ILE A 90 -0.64 14.64 -5.88
N ALA A 91 -0.12 15.38 -4.91
CA ALA A 91 -0.68 16.68 -4.53
C ALA A 91 -0.66 17.64 -5.73
N THR A 92 0.46 17.73 -6.45
CA THR A 92 0.57 18.58 -7.64
C THR A 92 -0.48 18.22 -8.70
N TYR A 93 -0.66 16.93 -9.01
CA TYR A 93 -1.67 16.49 -9.98
C TYR A 93 -3.09 16.93 -9.58
N ILE A 94 -3.43 16.78 -8.30
CA ILE A 94 -4.74 17.18 -7.78
C ILE A 94 -4.96 18.69 -7.92
N PHE A 95 -3.98 19.51 -7.54
CA PHE A 95 -4.10 20.98 -7.70
C PHE A 95 -4.26 21.39 -9.16
N VAL A 96 -3.50 20.79 -10.06
CA VAL A 96 -3.57 21.08 -11.49
C VAL A 96 -4.93 20.66 -12.07
N TYR A 97 -5.43 19.49 -11.70
CA TYR A 97 -6.76 19.02 -12.10
C TYR A 97 -7.85 20.00 -11.66
N PHE A 98 -7.85 20.43 -10.40
CA PHE A 98 -8.83 21.40 -9.90
C PHE A 98 -8.72 22.75 -10.60
N PHE A 99 -7.51 23.24 -10.86
CA PHE A 99 -7.29 24.48 -11.59
C PHE A 99 -7.93 24.43 -12.98
N PHE A 100 -7.65 23.39 -13.77
CA PHE A 100 -8.24 23.24 -15.10
C PHE A 100 -9.76 23.03 -15.04
N HIS A 101 -10.27 22.33 -14.03
CA HIS A 101 -11.70 22.13 -13.87
C HIS A 101 -12.43 23.46 -13.62
N ILE A 102 -11.89 24.32 -12.76
CA ILE A 102 -12.43 25.66 -12.49
C ILE A 102 -12.35 26.53 -13.75
N LEU A 103 -11.22 26.53 -14.45
CA LEU A 103 -11.08 27.27 -15.71
C LEU A 103 -12.11 26.82 -16.76
N GLY A 104 -12.34 25.51 -16.88
CA GLY A 104 -13.34 24.95 -17.79
C GLY A 104 -14.75 25.43 -17.46
N ILE A 105 -15.11 25.44 -16.17
CA ILE A 105 -16.41 25.94 -15.69
C ILE A 105 -16.55 27.45 -16.00
N CYS A 106 -15.53 28.26 -15.67
CA CYS A 106 -15.55 29.70 -15.94
C CYS A 106 -15.66 30.01 -17.44
N PHE A 107 -14.93 29.28 -18.28
CA PHE A 107 -15.00 29.45 -19.73
C PHE A 107 -16.38 29.11 -20.28
N ALA A 108 -16.99 28.01 -19.82
CA ALA A 108 -18.35 27.63 -20.21
C ALA A 108 -19.37 28.72 -19.81
N GLN A 109 -19.21 29.34 -18.65
CA GLN A 109 -20.08 30.42 -18.18
C GLN A 109 -19.91 31.69 -19.01
N ASN A 110 -18.67 32.08 -19.31
CA ASN A 110 -18.37 33.24 -20.14
C ASN A 110 -18.93 33.07 -21.57
N LEU A 111 -18.76 31.89 -22.16
CA LEU A 111 -19.31 31.57 -23.48
C LEU A 111 -20.85 31.65 -23.48
N ARG A 112 -21.50 31.14 -22.43
CA ARG A 112 -22.96 31.23 -22.29
C ARG A 112 -23.42 32.69 -22.24
N ALA A 113 -22.73 33.55 -21.47
CA ALA A 113 -23.05 34.96 -21.38
C ALA A 113 -22.89 35.67 -22.73
N ASP A 114 -21.82 35.35 -23.47
CA ASP A 114 -21.57 35.93 -24.80
C ASP A 114 -22.65 35.52 -25.83
N ILE A 115 -23.04 34.25 -25.84
CA ILE A 115 -24.14 33.77 -26.71
C ILE A 115 -25.44 34.55 -26.45
N PHE A 116 -25.80 34.78 -25.18
CA PHE A 116 -26.99 35.57 -24.86
C PHE A 116 -26.87 37.04 -25.27
N ALA A 117 -25.68 37.62 -25.16
CA ALA A 117 -25.41 38.99 -25.61
C ALA A 117 -25.46 39.13 -27.12
N GLN A 118 -25.10 38.10 -27.88
CA GLN A 118 -25.23 38.09 -29.34
C GLN A 118 -26.69 37.86 -29.75
N ILE A 119 -27.41 36.94 -29.09
CA ILE A 119 -28.84 36.71 -29.34
C ILE A 119 -29.68 37.97 -29.05
N SER A 120 -29.32 38.78 -28.04
CA SER A 120 -30.07 40.00 -27.73
C SER A 120 -29.95 41.08 -28.81
N LYS A 121 -28.87 41.09 -29.62
CA LYS A 121 -28.68 42.04 -30.72
C LYS A 121 -29.60 41.79 -31.92
N TRP A 122 -29.94 40.53 -32.20
CA TRP A 122 -30.76 40.14 -33.35
C TRP A 122 -32.26 40.03 -33.05
N ARG A 123 -32.65 40.18 -31.77
CA ARG A 123 -34.04 40.09 -31.33
C ARG A 123 -34.79 41.43 -31.42
N HIS A 124 -34.19 42.44 -32.05
CA HIS A 124 -34.78 43.75 -32.28
C HIS A 124 -35.09 43.99 -33.76
#